data_AF-A0A7C5UYP9-F1
#
_entry.id   AF-A0A7C5UYP9-F1
#
_cell.length_a   1.000
_cell.length_b   1.000
_cell.length_c   1.000
_cell.angle_alpha   90.00
_cell.angle_beta   90.00
_cell.angle_gamma   90.00
#
_symmetry.space_group_name_H-M   'P 1'
#
loop_
_entity.id
_entity.type
_entity.pdbx_description
1 polymer ?
#
loop_
_entity_poly.entity_id
_entity_poly.type
_entity_poly.pdbx_seq_one_letter_code
_entity_poly.pdbx_strand_id
1 'polypeptide(L)'
;MSELEDWRRKIDEIDQQLVKLLNERSRCAIEIGHLKKKLNMAAWQPNREAEILRNVVKSNPGPLDDAAIRRLFERIIDEARSLERHSMESSAASGDGKE
;
A
#
# COMPACT_ATOMS: atom_id res chain seq x y z
N MET A 1 19.02 -15.66 28.17
CA MET A 1 18.50 -15.31 26.84
C MET A 1 19.63 -14.67 26.08
N SER A 2 19.86 -15.12 24.84
CA SER A 2 21.01 -14.70 24.03
C SER A 2 20.73 -13.36 23.34
N GLU A 3 21.74 -12.53 23.11
CA GLU A 3 21.59 -11.24 22.39
C GLU A 3 20.86 -11.40 21.04
N LEU A 4 20.99 -12.56 20.40
CA LEU A 4 20.28 -12.93 19.18
C LEU A 4 18.75 -12.96 19.36
N GLU A 5 18.26 -13.46 20.50
CA GLU A 5 16.83 -13.54 20.80
C GLU A 5 16.23 -12.15 21.00
N ASP A 6 16.98 -11.23 21.59
CA ASP A 6 16.55 -9.85 21.78
C ASP A 6 16.42 -9.10 20.44
N TRP A 7 17.39 -9.30 19.53
CA TRP A 7 17.30 -8.75 18.18
C TRP A 7 16.14 -9.33 17.37
N ARG A 8 15.86 -10.63 17.50
CA ARG A 8 14.70 -11.25 16.84
C ARG A 8 13.38 -10.67 17.35
N ARG A 9 13.24 -10.51 18.67
CA ARG A 9 12.04 -9.88 19.26
C ARG A 9 11.84 -8.46 18.75
N LYS A 10 12.93 -7.69 18.62
CA LYS A 10 12.88 -6.35 18.05
C LYS A 10 12.41 -6.36 16.58
N ILE A 11 12.86 -7.33 15.79
CA ILE A 11 12.37 -7.52 14.41
C ILE A 11 10.87 -7.82 14.42
N ASP A 12 10.42 -8.75 15.25
CA ASP A 12 8.99 -9.12 15.34
C ASP A 12 8.11 -7.89 15.70
N GLU A 13 8.57 -7.05 16.62
CA GLU A 13 7.89 -5.80 17.00
C GLU A 13 7.84 -4.79 15.86
N ILE A 14 8.91 -4.68 15.06
CA ILE A 14 8.97 -3.82 13.87
C ILE A 14 8.02 -4.37 12.80
N ASP A 15 8.01 -5.67 12.56
CA ASP A 15 7.17 -6.31 11.55
C ASP A 15 5.69 -6.11 11.84
N GLN A 16 5.28 -6.19 13.12
CA GLN A 16 3.92 -5.86 13.52
C GLN A 16 3.55 -4.40 13.24
N GLN A 17 4.49 -3.47 13.41
CA GLN A 17 4.27 -2.06 13.06
C GLN A 17 4.20 -1.86 11.55
N LEU A 18 5.06 -2.53 10.78
CA LEU A 18 5.02 -2.52 9.32
C LEU A 18 3.66 -3.00 8.80
N VAL A 19 3.15 -4.12 9.33
CA VAL A 19 1.82 -4.63 8.94
C VAL A 19 0.71 -3.63 9.25
N LYS A 20 0.76 -2.95 10.40
CA LYS A 20 -0.22 -1.90 10.74
C LYS A 20 -0.17 -0.74 9.75
N LEU A 21 1.03 -0.23 9.45
CA LEU A 21 1.23 0.88 8.51
C LEU A 21 0.83 0.51 7.07
N LEU A 22 1.14 -0.71 6.64
CA LEU A 22 0.73 -1.21 5.32
C LEU A 22 -0.79 -1.31 5.22
N ASN A 23 -1.46 -1.80 6.26
CA ASN A 23 -2.93 -1.86 6.29
C ASN A 23 -3.56 -0.47 6.27
N GLU A 24 -3.01 0.49 7.01
CA GLU A 24 -3.45 1.88 6.98
C GLU A 24 -3.30 2.49 5.58
N ARG A 25 -2.13 2.32 4.96
CA ARG A 25 -1.88 2.76 3.58
C ARG A 25 -2.87 2.12 2.59
N SER A 26 -3.17 0.83 2.75
CA SER A 26 -4.12 0.11 1.91
C SER A 26 -5.56 0.63 2.08
N ARG A 27 -5.98 1.02 3.28
CA ARG A 27 -7.28 1.69 3.49
C ARG A 27 -7.35 3.01 2.72
N CYS A 28 -6.28 3.80 2.72
CA CYS A 28 -6.23 5.01 1.91
C CYS A 28 -6.41 4.71 0.41
N ALA A 29 -5.80 3.63 -0.09
CA ALA A 29 -5.96 3.21 -1.49
C ALA A 29 -7.41 2.81 -1.82
N ILE A 30 -8.09 2.10 -0.91
CA ILE A 30 -9.51 1.72 -1.07
C ILE A 30 -10.39 2.98 -1.20
N GLU A 31 -10.21 3.95 -0.29
CA GLU A 31 -10.98 5.22 -0.34
C GLU A 31 -10.67 6.04 -1.59
N ILE A 32 -9.41 6.06 -2.03
CA ILE A 32 -9.02 6.66 -3.31
C ILE A 32 -9.75 5.97 -4.47
N GLY A 33 -9.89 4.65 -4.45
CA GLY A 33 -10.65 3.89 -5.45
C GLY A 33 -12.12 4.31 -5.49
N HIS A 34 -12.78 4.41 -4.33
CA HIS A 34 -14.16 4.91 -4.24
C HIS A 34 -14.31 6.33 -4.82
N LEU A 35 -13.36 7.23 -4.51
CA LEU A 35 -13.36 8.60 -5.04
C LEU A 35 -13.13 8.62 -6.56
N LYS A 36 -12.15 7.87 -7.06
CA LYS A 36 -11.88 7.77 -8.50
C LYS A 36 -13.07 7.22 -9.26
N LYS A 37 -13.79 6.22 -8.72
CA LYS A 37 -15.04 5.73 -9.29
C LYS A 37 -16.09 6.84 -9.41
N LYS A 38 -16.31 7.61 -8.33
CA LYS A 38 -17.25 8.73 -8.33
C LYS A 38 -16.87 9.83 -9.33
N LEU A 39 -15.57 10.03 -9.54
CA LEU A 39 -15.03 11.02 -10.48
C LEU A 39 -14.82 10.47 -11.91
N ASN A 40 -15.21 9.22 -12.18
CA ASN A 40 -14.98 8.54 -13.45
C ASN A 40 -13.51 8.56 -13.91
N MET A 41 -12.59 8.45 -12.96
CA MET A 41 -11.14 8.47 -13.18
C MET A 41 -10.57 7.05 -13.28
N ALA A 42 -9.51 6.89 -14.08
CA ALA A 42 -8.81 5.62 -14.19
C ALA A 42 -8.10 5.24 -12.87
N ALA A 43 -8.12 3.95 -12.54
CA ALA A 43 -7.41 3.39 -11.40
C ALA A 43 -5.89 3.57 -11.55
N TRP A 44 -5.37 3.25 -12.73
CA TRP A 44 -3.95 3.34 -13.02
C TRP A 44 -3.53 4.76 -13.41
N GLN A 45 -2.58 5.32 -12.66
CA GLN A 45 -2.05 6.67 -12.83
C GLN A 45 -0.52 6.67 -12.71
N PRO A 46 0.22 6.38 -13.79
CA PRO A 46 1.67 6.15 -13.72
C PRO A 46 2.46 7.35 -13.19
N ASN A 47 2.02 8.57 -13.50
CA ASN A 47 2.65 9.79 -12.98
C ASN A 47 2.59 9.87 -11.45
N ARG A 48 1.49 9.42 -10.85
CA ARG A 48 1.34 9.40 -9.39
C ARG A 48 2.24 8.36 -8.75
N GLU A 49 2.39 7.19 -9.37
CA GLU A 49 3.29 6.14 -8.88
C GLU A 49 4.76 6.57 -8.95
N ALA A 50 5.17 7.20 -10.05
CA ALA A 50 6.50 7.76 -10.20
C ALA A 50 6.81 8.83 -9.12
N GLU A 51 5.82 9.66 -8.78
CA GLU A 51 5.94 10.62 -7.69
C GLU A 51 6.09 9.94 -6.33
N ILE A 52 5.29 8.90 -6.03
CA ILE A 52 5.43 8.14 -4.79
C ILE A 52 6.84 7.57 -4.67
N LEU A 53 7.33 6.90 -5.72
CA LEU A 53 8.67 6.30 -5.75
C LEU A 53 9.77 7.35 -5.55
N ARG A 54 9.66 8.52 -6.18
CA ARG A 54 10.60 9.63 -5.99
C ARG A 54 10.60 10.12 -4.53
N ASN A 55 9.42 10.25 -3.92
CA ASN A 55 9.30 10.78 -2.57
C ASN A 55 9.86 9.83 -1.51
N VAL A 56 9.66 8.51 -1.67
CA VAL A 56 10.17 7.50 -0.72
C VAL A 56 11.69 7.34 -0.83
N VAL A 57 12.24 7.39 -2.04
CA VAL A 57 13.69 7.41 -2.27
C VAL A 57 14.31 8.68 -1.67
N LYS A 58 13.72 9.86 -1.91
CA LYS A 58 14.20 11.11 -1.32
C LYS A 58 14.18 11.09 0.22
N SER A 59 13.29 10.30 0.81
CA SER A 59 13.12 10.18 2.26
C SER A 59 13.88 9.01 2.87
N ASN A 60 14.79 8.36 2.12
CA ASN A 60 15.55 7.19 2.58
C ASN A 60 16.90 7.60 3.21
N PRO A 61 17.05 7.56 4.55
CA PRO A 61 18.34 7.81 5.20
C PRO A 61 19.25 6.57 5.23
N GLY A 62 18.84 5.45 4.64
CA GLY A 62 19.47 4.14 4.82
C GLY A 62 18.94 3.38 6.04
N PRO A 63 19.46 2.18 6.33
CA PRO A 63 20.63 1.52 5.73
C PRO A 63 20.36 0.79 4.40
N LEU A 64 19.10 0.71 3.96
CA LEU A 64 18.76 0.18 2.64
C LEU A 64 19.17 1.17 1.55
N ASP A 65 19.71 0.67 0.44
CA ASP A 65 19.95 1.51 -0.73
C ASP A 65 18.63 1.93 -1.41
N ASP A 66 18.69 2.99 -2.19
CA ASP A 66 17.52 3.54 -2.88
C ASP A 66 16.87 2.55 -3.84
N ALA A 67 17.66 1.65 -4.43
CA ALA A 67 17.17 0.63 -5.33
C ALA A 67 16.32 -0.42 -4.57
N ALA A 68 16.71 -0.79 -3.35
CA ALA A 68 15.97 -1.67 -2.47
C ALA A 68 14.66 -1.03 -2.01
N ILE A 69 14.70 0.24 -1.58
CA ILE A 69 13.48 1.00 -1.25
C ILE A 69 12.54 1.05 -2.45
N ARG A 70 13.06 1.34 -3.65
CA ARG A 70 12.27 1.39 -4.88
C ARG A 70 11.55 0.06 -5.13
N ARG A 71 12.28 -1.07 -5.11
CA ARG A 71 11.71 -2.41 -5.34
C ARG A 71 10.63 -2.77 -4.32
N LEU A 72 10.84 -2.44 -3.04
CA LEU A 72 9.85 -2.69 -1.99
C LEU A 72 8.58 -1.88 -2.23
N PHE A 73 8.72 -0.58 -2.51
CA PHE A 73 7.57 0.29 -2.74
C PHE A 73 6.82 -0.02 -4.03
N GLU A 74 7.47 -0.53 -5.07
CA GLU A 74 6.79 -1.04 -6.26
C GLU A 74 5.79 -2.16 -5.90
N ARG A 75 6.21 -3.12 -5.06
CA ARG A 75 5.32 -4.20 -4.59
C ARG A 75 4.16 -3.66 -3.74
N ILE A 76 4.44 -2.70 -2.86
CA ILE A 76 3.41 -2.06 -2.03
C ILE A 76 2.42 -1.25 -2.89
N ILE A 77 2.88 -0.62 -3.98
CA ILE A 77 2.02 0.07 -4.95
C ILE A 77 1.16 -0.95 -5.72
N ASP A 78 1.75 -2.06 -6.17
CA ASP A 78 1.03 -3.08 -6.93
C ASP A 78 -0.14 -3.67 -6.13
N GLU A 79 0.08 -4.03 -4.87
CA GLU A 79 -0.97 -4.55 -3.99
C GLU A 79 -2.05 -3.51 -3.70
N ALA A 80 -1.66 -2.25 -3.43
CA ALA A 80 -2.61 -1.16 -3.23
C ALA A 80 -3.46 -0.89 -4.48
N ARG A 81 -2.85 -0.93 -5.68
CA ARG A 81 -3.56 -0.79 -6.96
C ARG A 81 -4.53 -1.95 -7.17
N SER A 82 -4.17 -3.16 -6.73
CA SER A 82 -5.07 -4.31 -6.75
C SER A 82 -6.32 -4.04 -5.91
N LEU A 83 -6.15 -3.64 -4.64
CA LEU A 83 -7.27 -3.31 -3.74
C LEU A 83 -8.14 -2.16 -4.28
N GLU A 84 -7.51 -1.13 -4.84
CA GLU A 84 -8.20 0.00 -5.46
C GLU A 84 -9.13 -0.46 -6.60
N ARG A 85 -8.65 -1.34 -7.49
CA ARG A 85 -9.49 -1.87 -8.58
C ARG A 85 -10.69 -2.65 -8.05
N HIS A 86 -10.48 -3.52 -7.07
CA HIS A 86 -11.58 -4.29 -6.47
C HIS A 86 -12.64 -3.37 -5.84
N SER A 87 -12.23 -2.29 -5.15
CA SER A 87 -13.19 -1.34 -4.56
C SER A 87 -13.97 -0.55 -5.61
N MET A 88 -13.35 -0.29 -6.77
CA MET A 88 -14.03 0.31 -7.92
C MET A 88 -15.05 -0.64 -8.56
N GLU A 89 -14.85 -1.95 -8.50
CA GLU A 89 -15.74 -2.96 -9.08
C GLU A 89 -16.91 -3.33 -8.14
N SER A 90 -16.67 -3.47 -6.82
CA SER A 90 -17.64 -4.03 -5.87
C SER A 90 -18.93 -3.21 -5.63
N SER A 91 -19.03 -1.96 -6.08
CA SER A 91 -20.30 -1.21 -5.99
C SER A 91 -21.35 -1.59 -7.05
N ALA A 92 -21.12 -2.65 -7.85
CA ALA A 92 -22.09 -3.17 -8.81
C ALA A 92 -22.96 -4.34 -8.30
N ALA A 93 -22.73 -4.86 -7.07
CA ALA A 93 -23.34 -6.11 -6.59
C ALA A 93 -24.28 -5.98 -5.38
N SER A 94 -24.91 -4.82 -5.15
CA SER A 94 -25.83 -4.62 -4.00
C SER A 94 -27.19 -4.04 -4.37
N GLY A 95 -27.68 -4.34 -5.57
CA GLY A 95 -29.04 -4.01 -5.98
C GLY A 95 -29.60 -5.10 -6.86
N ASP A 96 -30.08 -6.19 -6.28
CA ASP A 96 -31.30 -6.90 -6.70
C ASP A 96 -31.56 -8.09 -5.75
N GLY A 97 -32.82 -8.30 -5.40
CA GLY A 97 -33.25 -9.40 -4.53
C GLY A 97 -34.20 -9.01 -3.40
N LYS A 98 -35.21 -8.18 -3.70
CA LYS A 98 -36.44 -8.13 -2.91
C LYS A 98 -37.58 -8.66 -3.79
N GLU A 99 -37.86 -9.95 -3.67
CA GLU A 99 -39.16 -10.56 -3.98
C GLU A 99 -39.52 -11.55 -2.86
#